data_AF-A0A3B9SKQ1-F1
#
_entry.id   AF-A0A3B9SKQ1-F1
#
_cell.length_a   1.000
_cell.length_b   1.000
_cell.length_c   1.000
_cell.angle_alpha   90.00
_cell.angle_beta   90.00
_cell.angle_gamma   90.00
#
_symmetry.space_group_name_H-M   'P 1'
#
loop_
_entity.id
_entity.type
_entity.pdbx_description
1 polymer ?
#
loop_
_entity_poly.entity_id
_entity_poly.type
_entity_poly.pdbx_seq_one_letter_code
_entity_poly.pdbx_strand_id
1 'polypeptide(L)'
;EEHIAEVVSMMTGIPVKKVAKQELDKLAHMEASIQAKIIGQENAISKVVRAIQRNRAGLKDPNKPIGSFIFLGPTGVGKTQLAKEIAIQLFDSADALVRIDMSEYM
;
A
#
# COMPACT_ATOMS: atom_id res chain seq x y z
N GLU A 1 0.81 -0.88 27.57
CA GLU A 1 0.69 -1.18 26.13
C GLU A 1 1.05 -0.01 25.22
N GLU A 2 0.53 1.21 25.44
CA GLU A 2 0.83 2.38 24.59
C GLU A 2 2.33 2.69 24.44
N HIS A 3 3.11 2.54 25.51
CA HIS A 3 4.57 2.73 25.47
C HIS A 3 5.30 1.63 24.68
N ILE A 4 4.79 0.39 24.68
CA ILE A 4 5.41 -0.72 23.94
C ILE A 4 5.19 -0.53 22.44
N ALA A 5 3.96 -0.17 22.05
CA ALA A 5 3.61 0.14 20.67
C ALA A 5 4.45 1.30 20.11
N GLU A 6 4.69 2.34 20.90
CA GLU A 6 5.51 3.49 20.49
C GLU A 6 6.99 3.12 20.26
N VAL A 7 7.56 2.30 21.14
CA VAL A 7 8.93 1.80 20.97
C VAL A 7 9.05 0.92 19.74
N VAL A 8 8.12 -0.02 19.53
CA VAL A 8 8.11 -0.88 18.33
C VAL A 8 7.94 -0.05 17.05
N SER A 9 7.14 1.01 17.10
CA SER A 9 6.94 1.94 15.98
C SER A 9 8.23 2.65 15.58
N MET A 10 8.99 3.14 16.56
CA MET A 10 10.28 3.80 16.32
C MET A 10 11.33 2.83 15.77
N MET A 11 11.36 1.59 16.27
CA MET A 11 12.36 0.59 15.84
C MET A 11 12.08 0.06 14.43
N THR A 12 10.81 -0.10 14.05
CA THR A 12 10.42 -0.70 12.77
C THR A 12 10.15 0.32 11.67
N GLY A 13 9.95 1.59 12.02
CA GLY A 13 9.45 2.62 11.10
C GLY A 13 7.98 2.40 10.70
N ILE A 14 7.30 1.42 11.29
CA ILE A 14 5.90 1.08 10.99
C ILE A 14 5.02 1.66 12.11
N PRO A 15 4.11 2.60 11.81
CA PRO A 15 3.21 3.20 12.81
C PRO A 15 2.35 2.15 13.53
N VAL A 16 2.48 2.04 14.86
CA VAL A 16 1.71 1.06 15.68
C VAL A 16 0.58 1.73 16.47
N LYS A 17 0.66 3.04 16.73
CA LYS A 17 -0.38 3.77 17.50
C LYS A 17 -1.62 3.97 16.64
N LYS A 18 -2.74 3.45 17.16
CA LYS A 18 -4.15 3.84 16.95
C LYS A 18 -4.44 4.45 15.60
N VAL A 19 -5.19 3.72 14.77
CA VAL A 19 -6.11 4.21 13.74
C VAL A 19 -6.43 5.69 13.95
N ALA A 20 -5.60 6.56 13.38
CA ALA A 20 -5.84 7.98 13.45
C ALA A 20 -7.08 8.20 12.58
N LYS A 21 -8.02 9.05 13.01
CA LYS A 21 -9.16 9.43 12.16
C LYS A 21 -8.70 9.83 10.76
N GLN A 22 -7.54 10.49 10.67
CA GLN A 22 -6.85 10.81 9.42
C GLN A 22 -6.45 9.60 8.58
N GLU A 23 -6.02 8.48 9.17
CA GLU A 23 -5.63 7.28 8.43
C GLU A 23 -6.87 6.52 7.91
N LEU A 24 -7.95 6.48 8.68
CA LEU A 24 -9.24 5.96 8.18
C LEU A 24 -9.78 6.80 7.03
N ASP A 25 -9.72 8.13 7.16
CA ASP A 25 -10.16 9.04 6.11
C ASP A 25 -9.27 8.86 4.86
N LYS A 26 -7.94 8.75 5.01
CA LYS A 26 -7.03 8.40 3.89
C LYS A 26 -7.43 7.07 3.24
N LEU A 27 -7.68 6.02 4.03
CA LEU A 27 -8.06 4.70 3.52
C LEU A 27 -9.42 4.70 2.81
N ALA A 28 -10.37 5.50 3.29
CA ALA A 28 -11.69 5.64 2.67
C ALA A 28 -11.62 6.33 1.30
N HIS A 29 -10.70 7.30 1.14
CA HIS A 29 -10.53 8.05 -0.10
C HIS A 29 -9.36 7.54 -0.98
N MET A 30 -8.67 6.48 -0.56
CA MET A 30 -7.48 5.95 -1.22
C MET A 30 -7.75 5.56 -2.68
N GLU A 31 -8.86 4.88 -2.96
CA GLU A 31 -9.22 4.48 -4.32
C GLU A 31 -9.38 5.69 -5.25
N ALA A 32 -10.13 6.70 -4.83
CA ALA A 32 -10.31 7.94 -5.58
C ALA A 32 -9.00 8.71 -5.77
N SER A 33 -8.16 8.76 -4.72
CA SER A 33 -6.85 9.43 -4.78
C SER A 33 -5.91 8.78 -5.79
N ILE A 34 -5.88 7.45 -5.86
CA ILE A 34 -5.07 6.70 -6.82
C ILE A 34 -5.64 6.84 -8.24
N GLN A 35 -6.96 6.71 -8.40
CA GLN A 35 -7.63 6.86 -9.70
C GLN A 35 -7.45 8.26 -10.30
N ALA A 36 -7.37 9.31 -9.49
CA ALA A 36 -7.09 10.66 -9.96
C ALA A 36 -5.70 10.81 -10.61
N LYS A 37 -4.75 9.91 -10.28
CA LYS A 37 -3.38 9.92 -10.80
C LYS A 37 -3.11 8.84 -11.85
N ILE A 38 -3.87 7.75 -11.84
CA ILE A 38 -3.70 6.60 -12.73
C ILE A 38 -5.02 6.34 -13.44
N ILE A 39 -5.08 6.77 -14.70
CA ILE A 39 -6.29 6.76 -15.52
C ILE A 39 -6.44 5.42 -16.26
N GLY A 40 -7.67 4.87 -16.30
CA GLY A 40 -7.99 3.68 -17.08
C GLY A 40 -7.53 2.35 -16.46
N GLN A 41 -7.28 2.33 -15.14
CA GLN A 41 -6.87 1.15 -14.38
C GLN A 41 -7.77 0.87 -13.16
N GLU A 42 -9.03 1.31 -13.22
CA GLU A 42 -9.96 1.34 -12.09
C GLU A 42 -10.13 -0.05 -11.45
N ASN A 43 -10.24 -1.11 -12.26
CA ASN A 43 -10.38 -2.48 -11.78
C ASN A 43 -9.16 -2.96 -10.98
N ALA A 44 -7.95 -2.67 -11.47
CA ALA A 44 -6.71 -3.04 -10.80
C ALA A 44 -6.56 -2.26 -9.49
N ILE A 45 -6.84 -0.96 -9.51
CA ILE A 45 -6.80 -0.09 -8.33
C ILE A 45 -7.77 -0.59 -7.26
N SER A 46 -9.04 -0.82 -7.61
CA SER A 46 -10.07 -1.29 -6.68
C SER A 46 -9.68 -2.61 -6.00
N LYS A 47 -9.11 -3.56 -6.74
CA LYS A 47 -8.63 -4.84 -6.18
C LYS A 47 -7.51 -4.66 -5.16
N VAL A 48 -6.57 -3.75 -5.43
CA VAL A 48 -5.45 -3.49 -4.52
C VAL A 48 -5.95 -2.77 -3.26
N VAL A 49 -6.73 -1.70 -3.42
CA VAL A 49 -7.27 -0.92 -2.29
C VAL A 49 -8.12 -1.81 -1.38
N ARG A 50 -8.94 -2.69 -1.94
CA ARG A 50 -9.74 -3.64 -1.15
C ARG A 50 -8.88 -4.61 -0.34
N ALA A 51 -7.72 -5.03 -0.83
CA ALA A 51 -6.80 -5.87 -0.06
C ALA A 51 -6.17 -5.11 1.11
N ILE A 52 -5.78 -3.86 0.89
CA ILE A 52 -5.25 -2.96 1.93
C ILE A 52 -6.30 -2.72 3.02
N GLN A 53 -7.53 -2.37 2.63
CA GLN A 53 -8.64 -2.15 3.56
C GLN A 53 -8.94 -3.39 4.40
N ARG A 54 -8.96 -4.59 3.80
CA ARG A 54 -9.14 -5.85 4.55
C ARG A 54 -8.04 -6.09 5.58
N ASN A 55 -6.78 -5.78 5.25
CA ASN A 55 -5.69 -5.89 6.21
C ASN A 55 -5.86 -4.90 7.37
N ARG A 56 -6.23 -3.65 7.08
CA ARG A 56 -6.45 -2.63 8.10
C ARG A 56 -7.65 -2.93 9.00
N ALA A 57 -8.68 -3.60 8.48
CA ALA A 57 -9.81 -4.10 9.27
C ALA A 57 -9.49 -5.35 10.12
N GLY A 58 -8.25 -5.88 10.07
CA GLY A 58 -7.86 -7.09 10.81
C GLY A 58 -8.46 -8.39 10.26
N LEU A 59 -9.03 -8.37 9.05
CA LEU A 59 -9.73 -9.52 8.44
C LEU A 59 -8.79 -10.46 7.65
N LYS A 60 -7.49 -10.36 7.89
CA LYS A 60 -6.45 -11.10 7.16
C LYS A 60 -5.67 -12.00 8.13
N ASP A 61 -5.23 -13.14 7.62
CA ASP A 61 -4.23 -14.01 8.25
C ASP A 61 -2.91 -13.24 8.56
N PRO A 62 -2.47 -13.17 9.83
CA PRO A 62 -1.22 -12.51 10.22
C PRO A 62 0.02 -13.06 9.52
N ASN A 63 0.02 -14.34 9.10
CA ASN A 63 1.17 -15.00 8.50
C ASN A 63 1.28 -14.80 6.98
N LYS A 64 0.38 -14.01 6.38
CA LYS A 64 0.35 -13.76 4.92
C LYS A 64 0.70 -12.31 4.59
N PRO A 65 1.15 -12.01 3.36
CA PRO A 65 1.26 -10.62 2.90
C PRO A 65 -0.11 -9.93 2.83
N ILE A 66 -0.13 -8.59 2.82
CA ILE A 66 -1.36 -7.79 2.69
C ILE A 66 -2.11 -8.14 1.40
N GLY A 67 -1.34 -8.27 0.31
CA GLY A 67 -1.77 -8.79 -0.96
C GLY A 67 -0.56 -9.22 -1.77
N SER A 68 -0.77 -10.18 -2.67
CA SER A 68 0.20 -10.57 -3.68
C SER A 68 -0.46 -10.34 -5.03
N PHE A 69 0.18 -9.55 -5.89
CA PHE A 69 -0.38 -9.09 -7.15
C PHE A 69 0.61 -9.34 -8.27
N ILE A 70 0.09 -9.74 -9.43
CA ILE A 70 0.83 -9.83 -10.67
C ILE A 70 0.14 -8.88 -11.65
N PHE A 71 0.84 -7.83 -12.06
CA PHE A 71 0.33 -6.87 -13.03
C PHE A 71 0.83 -7.23 -14.44
N LEU A 72 -0.10 -7.59 -15.32
CA LEU A 72 0.18 -7.98 -16.70
C LEU A 72 -0.35 -6.90 -17.67
N GLY A 73 0.42 -6.60 -18.71
CA GLY A 73 0.03 -5.63 -19.75
C GLY A 73 1.24 -5.04 -20.49
N PRO A 74 1.04 -4.19 -21.51
CA PRO A 74 2.12 -3.57 -22.27
C PRO A 74 2.90 -2.54 -21.42
N THR A 75 4.10 -2.15 -21.86
CA THR A 75 4.89 -1.12 -21.19
C THR A 75 4.16 0.24 -21.22
N GLY A 76 4.45 1.12 -20.25
CA GLY A 76 3.86 2.46 -20.19
C GLY A 76 2.45 2.57 -19.58
N VAL A 77 1.72 1.48 -19.36
CA VAL A 77 0.33 1.51 -18.83
C VAL A 77 0.18 1.83 -17.34
N GLY A 78 1.27 2.15 -16.64
CA GLY A 78 1.21 2.56 -15.23
C GLY A 78 1.41 1.46 -14.18
N LYS A 79 1.86 0.24 -14.54
CA LYS A 79 2.12 -0.85 -13.58
C LYS A 79 3.07 -0.44 -12.44
N THR A 80 4.24 0.11 -12.79
CA THR A 80 5.22 0.61 -11.81
C THR A 80 4.72 1.84 -11.06
N GLN A 81 3.95 2.69 -11.75
CA GLN A 81 3.39 3.90 -11.15
C GLN A 81 2.38 3.56 -10.05
N LEU A 82 1.56 2.52 -10.25
CA LEU A 82 0.64 2.02 -9.23
C LEU A 82 1.37 1.59 -7.97
N ALA A 83 2.47 0.84 -8.10
CA ALA A 83 3.29 0.44 -6.95
C ALA A 83 3.86 1.64 -6.17
N LYS A 84 4.35 2.66 -6.89
CA LYS A 84 4.85 3.91 -6.27
C LYS A 84 3.75 4.69 -5.56
N GLU A 85 2.59 4.82 -6.19
CA GLU A 85 1.47 5.57 -5.60
C GLU A 85 0.95 4.86 -4.34
N ILE A 86 0.90 3.52 -4.33
CA ILE A 86 0.56 2.76 -3.11
C ILE A 86 1.55 3.04 -1.98
N ALA A 87 2.85 3.11 -2.27
CA ALA A 87 3.87 3.43 -1.26
C ALA A 87 3.64 4.83 -0.66
N ILE A 88 3.35 5.82 -1.50
CA ILE A 88 3.01 7.18 -1.05
C ILE A 88 1.75 7.17 -0.18
N GLN A 89 0.69 6.47 -0.58
CA GLN A 89 -0.57 6.46 0.17
C GLN A 89 -0.46 5.76 1.54
N LEU A 90 0.44 4.78 1.67
CA LEU A 90 0.61 3.99 2.90
C LEU A 90 1.70 4.53 3.84
N PHE A 91 2.75 5.12 3.28
CA PHE A 91 3.96 5.49 4.03
C PHE A 91 4.37 6.96 3.82
N ASP A 92 3.55 7.74 3.14
CA ASP A 92 3.79 9.16 2.81
C ASP A 92 5.10 9.41 2.03
N SER A 93 5.70 8.34 1.46
CA SER A 93 6.94 8.42 0.68
C SER A 93 6.99 7.35 -0.42
N ALA A 94 7.46 7.75 -1.60
CA ALA A 94 7.75 6.82 -2.69
C ALA A 94 9.00 5.97 -2.40
N ASP A 95 9.91 6.46 -1.54
CA ASP A 95 11.17 5.79 -1.19
C ASP A 95 10.95 4.60 -0.26
N ALA A 96 9.76 4.49 0.35
CA ALA A 96 9.34 3.30 1.08
C ALA A 96 9.14 2.07 0.15
N LEU A 97 9.12 2.28 -1.18
CA LEU A 97 9.04 1.19 -2.15
C LEU A 97 10.41 0.50 -2.29
N VAL A 98 10.54 -0.70 -1.74
CA VAL A 98 11.67 -1.59 -2.06
C VAL A 98 11.49 -2.11 -3.48
N ARG A 99 12.35 -1.66 -4.39
CA ARG A 99 12.36 -2.08 -5.80
C ARG A 99 13.53 -3.04 -6.05
N ILE A 100 13.21 -4.19 -6.65
CA ILE A 100 14.19 -5.16 -7.15
C ILE A 100 14.11 -5.15 -8.67
N ASP A 101 15.24 -4.94 -9.35
CA ASP A 101 15.30 -5.05 -10.79
C ASP A 101 15.50 -6.52 -11.21
N MET A 102 14.44 -7.15 -11.71
CA MET A 102 14.48 -8.55 -12.10
C MET A 102 15.30 -8.80 -13.36
N SER A 103 15.64 -7.76 -14.15
CA SER A 103 16.46 -7.93 -15.34
C SER A 103 17.92 -8.27 -15.02
N GLU A 104 18.37 -7.96 -13.80
CA GLU A 104 19.73 -8.25 -13.33
C GLU A 104 19.93 -9.71 -12.88
N TYR A 105 18.85 -10.50 -12.82
CA TYR A 105 18.83 -11.89 -12.31
C TYR A 105 18.51 -12.93 -13.40
N MET A 106 18.60 -12.56 -14.68
CA MET A 106 18.37 -13.46 -15.82
C MET A 106 19.63 -14.15 -16.32
#